data_AF-A0A1A9UGW0-F1
#
_entry.id   AF-A0A1A9UGW0-F1
#
_cell.length_a   1.000
_cell.length_b   1.000
_cell.length_c   1.000
_cell.angle_alpha   90.00
_cell.angle_beta   90.00
_cell.angle_gamma   90.00
#
_symmetry.space_group_name_H-M   'P 1'
#
loop_
_entity.id
_entity.type
_entity.pdbx_description
1 polymer ?
#
loop_
_entity_poly.entity_id
_entity_poly.type
_entity_poly.pdbx_seq_one_letter_code
_entity_poly.pdbx_strand_id
1 'polypeptide(L)'
;MSNFANEIEKQLVNKAVEHEIERIKSNWKIREANYVENMLEEESNYNESLRRDLRRRDNISDMKINSDDDFLEQRQKERSKASRHFRVNRRIKKAKLKYRFQYVTNKLLESTDMLESVHSLIDEAERRLISRGFSQDKIEILRKCFDVDEGAEILNNIKEWLSILLELWASNLKQGLNDEAIIKEEEEEKSCVIKSYTQLAK
;
A
#
# COMPACT_ATOMS: atom_id res chain seq x y z
N MET A 1 45.45 1.72 13.30
CA MET A 1 44.40 1.79 14.34
C MET A 1 43.09 2.43 13.85
N SER A 2 43.03 3.10 12.68
CA SER A 2 41.79 3.76 12.18
C SER A 2 40.71 2.81 11.64
N ASN A 3 41.08 1.69 11.00
CA ASN A 3 40.09 0.80 10.37
C ASN A 3 39.14 0.10 11.35
N PHE A 4 39.58 -0.19 12.57
CA PHE A 4 38.75 -0.87 13.57
C PHE A 4 37.69 0.06 14.18
N ALA A 5 38.03 1.36 14.33
CA ALA A 5 37.08 2.37 14.80
C ALA A 5 35.98 2.64 13.74
N ASN A 6 36.35 2.72 12.46
CA ASN A 6 35.39 2.86 11.36
C ASN A 6 34.45 1.65 11.24
N GLU A 7 34.96 0.44 11.51
CA GLU A 7 34.14 -0.78 11.47
C GLU A 7 33.11 -0.83 12.60
N ILE A 8 33.49 -0.41 13.81
CA ILE A 8 32.57 -0.31 14.96
C ILE A 8 31.49 0.74 14.69
N GLU A 9 31.87 1.90 14.15
CA GLU A 9 30.92 2.98 13.82
C GLU A 9 29.92 2.53 12.75
N LYS A 10 30.38 1.83 11.71
CA LYS A 10 29.52 1.25 10.68
C LYS A 10 28.53 0.23 11.27
N GLN A 11 28.97 -0.63 12.19
CA GLN A 11 28.07 -1.58 12.86
C GLN A 11 27.01 -0.89 13.73
N LEU A 12 27.38 0.20 14.42
CA LEU A 12 26.42 0.99 15.20
C LEU A 12 25.37 1.66 14.32
N VAL A 13 25.80 2.24 13.18
CA VAL A 13 24.88 2.82 12.19
C VAL A 13 23.94 1.75 11.64
N ASN A 14 24.47 0.60 11.22
CA ASN A 14 23.64 -0.50 10.71
C ASN A 14 22.58 -0.94 11.73
N LYS A 15 22.96 -1.11 12.99
CA LYS A 15 22.04 -1.50 14.06
C LYS A 15 20.96 -0.43 14.31
N ALA A 16 21.33 0.85 14.25
CA ALA A 16 20.36 1.94 14.37
C ALA A 16 19.38 1.95 13.20
N VAL A 17 19.87 1.73 11.98
CA VAL A 17 19.05 1.61 10.75
C VAL A 17 18.09 0.42 10.86
N GLU A 18 18.55 -0.74 11.31
CA GLU A 18 17.70 -1.92 11.50
C GLU A 18 16.56 -1.66 12.49
N HIS A 19 16.86 -1.08 13.65
CA HIS A 19 15.86 -0.74 14.66
C HIS A 19 14.83 0.27 14.11
N GLU A 20 15.30 1.24 13.32
CA GLU A 20 14.42 2.22 12.69
C GLU A 20 13.52 1.58 11.61
N ILE A 21 14.04 0.64 10.82
CA ILE A 21 13.25 -0.15 9.87
C ILE A 21 12.14 -0.94 10.59
N GLU A 22 12.45 -1.57 11.73
CA GLU A 22 11.45 -2.29 12.52
C GLU A 22 10.37 -1.35 13.07
N ARG A 23 10.77 -0.17 13.56
CA ARG A 23 9.86 0.89 14.00
C ARG A 23 8.93 1.31 12.87
N ILE A 24 9.47 1.57 11.68
CA ILE A 24 8.71 1.95 10.48
C ILE A 24 7.72 0.85 10.09
N LYS A 25 8.16 -0.42 10.06
CA LYS A 25 7.29 -1.56 9.73
C LYS A 25 6.11 -1.67 10.71
N SER A 26 6.36 -1.49 12.00
CA SER A 26 5.34 -1.54 13.02
C SER A 26 4.33 -0.40 12.87
N ASN A 27 4.83 0.83 12.67
CA ASN A 27 4.00 2.02 12.49
C ASN A 27 3.15 1.93 11.21
N TRP A 28 3.71 1.39 10.13
CA TRP A 28 3.02 1.16 8.87
C TRP A 28 1.80 0.25 9.03
N LYS A 29 1.95 -0.87 9.76
CA LYS A 29 0.83 -1.80 10.03
C LYS A 29 -0.31 -1.14 10.80
N ILE A 30 0.02 -0.33 11.82
CA ILE A 30 -0.97 0.38 12.63
C ILE A 30 -1.73 1.40 11.76
N ARG A 31 -1.01 2.21 10.99
CA ARG A 31 -1.62 3.21 10.11
C ARG A 31 -2.46 2.58 9.00
N GLU A 32 -2.05 1.43 8.45
CA GLU A 32 -2.87 0.67 7.49
C GLU A 32 -4.20 0.24 8.13
N ALA A 33 -4.17 -0.30 9.34
CA ALA A 33 -5.38 -0.71 10.05
C ALA A 33 -6.33 0.46 10.28
N ASN A 34 -5.82 1.58 10.80
CA ASN A 34 -6.60 2.79 11.06
C ASN A 34 -7.19 3.37 9.76
N TYR A 35 -6.43 3.37 8.66
CA TYR A 35 -6.94 3.83 7.36
C TYR A 35 -8.10 2.97 6.86
N VAL A 36 -7.97 1.65 6.97
CA VAL A 36 -9.03 0.71 6.55
C VAL A 36 -10.28 0.93 7.39
N GLU A 37 -10.12 1.09 8.71
CA GLU A 37 -11.23 1.35 9.63
C GLU A 37 -11.97 2.64 9.24
N ASN A 38 -11.26 3.74 9.05
CA ASN A 38 -11.84 5.02 8.62
C ASN A 38 -12.58 4.90 7.28
N MET A 39 -11.97 4.25 6.28
CA MET A 39 -12.59 4.06 4.96
C MET A 39 -13.88 3.21 5.04
N LEU A 40 -13.90 2.20 5.91
CA LEU A 40 -15.09 1.37 6.11
C LEU A 40 -16.20 2.12 6.87
N GLU A 41 -15.82 2.97 7.83
CA GLU A 41 -16.76 3.81 8.59
C GLU A 41 -17.42 4.86 7.68
N GLU A 42 -16.63 5.57 6.86
CA GLU A 42 -17.13 6.53 5.86
C GLU A 42 -18.10 5.86 4.87
N GLU A 43 -17.74 4.69 4.34
CA GLU A 43 -18.63 3.92 3.46
C GLU A 43 -19.90 3.45 4.18
N SER A 44 -19.80 3.04 5.45
CA SER A 44 -20.95 2.63 6.26
C SER A 44 -21.92 3.80 6.45
N ASN A 45 -21.39 4.96 6.83
CA ASN A 45 -22.17 6.19 7.03
C ASN A 45 -22.85 6.67 5.74
N TYR A 46 -22.15 6.60 4.61
CA TYR A 46 -22.71 6.88 3.28
C TYR A 46 -23.88 5.93 2.94
N ASN A 47 -23.68 4.63 3.13
CA ASN A 47 -24.73 3.62 2.86
C ASN A 47 -25.94 3.81 3.78
N GLU A 48 -25.75 4.19 5.05
CA GLU A 48 -26.84 4.43 5.99
C GLU A 48 -27.60 5.72 5.69
N SER A 49 -26.94 6.76 5.18
CA SER A 49 -27.60 7.96 4.65
C SER A 49 -28.48 7.60 3.44
N LEU A 50 -27.92 6.86 2.48
CA LEU A 50 -28.66 6.43 1.29
C LEU A 50 -29.86 5.56 1.64
N ARG A 51 -29.73 4.65 2.62
CA ARG A 51 -30.86 3.85 3.12
C ARG A 51 -31.92 4.70 3.78
N ARG A 52 -31.56 5.72 4.55
CA ARG A 52 -32.53 6.67 5.14
C ARG A 52 -33.28 7.42 4.03
N ASP A 53 -32.61 7.81 2.96
CA ASP A 53 -33.24 8.48 1.83
C ASP A 53 -34.17 7.57 1.01
N LEU A 54 -33.79 6.30 0.85
CA LEU A 54 -34.65 5.28 0.21
C LEU A 54 -35.85 4.88 1.09
N ARG A 55 -35.66 4.73 2.40
CA ARG A 55 -36.76 4.44 3.35
C ARG A 55 -37.80 5.55 3.43
N ARG A 56 -37.41 6.82 3.20
CA ARG A 56 -38.39 7.91 3.05
C ARG A 56 -39.29 7.74 1.82
N ARG A 57 -38.90 6.90 0.85
CA ARG A 57 -39.60 6.66 -0.42
C ARG A 57 -40.49 5.41 -0.39
N ASP A 58 -40.13 4.40 0.41
CA ASP A 58 -40.69 3.04 0.33
C ASP A 58 -41.76 2.71 1.39
N ASN A 59 -42.41 3.70 2.02
CA ASN A 59 -43.50 3.49 3.00
C ASN A 59 -44.79 2.83 2.43
N ILE A 60 -44.73 2.16 1.27
CA ILE A 60 -45.87 1.48 0.64
C ILE A 60 -45.38 0.12 0.14
N SER A 61 -45.36 -0.91 1.00
CA SER A 61 -45.77 -2.30 0.68
C SER A 61 -45.26 -3.29 1.74
N ASP A 62 -46.09 -3.52 2.75
CA ASP A 62 -45.94 -4.67 3.64
C ASP A 62 -46.67 -5.88 3.04
N MET A 63 -45.94 -6.85 2.49
CA MET A 63 -46.46 -8.18 2.17
C MET A 63 -45.85 -9.22 3.13
N LYS A 64 -46.74 -9.85 3.91
CA LYS A 64 -46.48 -10.98 4.80
C LYS A 64 -45.93 -12.18 4.01
N ILE A 65 -44.84 -12.76 4.51
CA ILE A 65 -44.29 -14.04 4.04
C ILE A 65 -44.62 -15.10 5.11
N ASN A 66 -45.24 -16.21 4.68
CA ASN A 66 -45.66 -17.34 5.52
C ASN A 66 -44.48 -18.20 5.98
N SER A 67 -44.69 -18.95 7.07
CA SER A 67 -43.69 -19.37 8.06
C SER A 67 -43.24 -20.84 8.01
N ASP A 68 -43.21 -21.52 6.85
CA ASP A 68 -43.01 -22.99 6.84
C ASP A 68 -41.73 -23.49 6.12
N ASP A 69 -40.70 -22.65 5.96
CA ASP A 69 -39.48 -22.98 5.19
C ASP A 69 -38.16 -22.81 5.99
N ASP A 70 -38.13 -23.21 7.27
CA ASP A 70 -36.98 -23.00 8.18
C ASP A 70 -35.61 -23.43 7.60
N PHE A 71 -35.55 -24.52 6.84
CA PHE A 71 -34.29 -25.00 6.24
C PHE A 71 -33.84 -24.18 5.03
N LEU A 72 -34.81 -23.72 4.21
CA LEU A 72 -34.54 -22.86 3.07
C LEU A 72 -34.17 -21.45 3.54
N GLU A 73 -34.84 -20.97 4.59
CA GLU A 73 -34.55 -19.70 5.25
C GLU A 73 -33.16 -19.71 5.89
N GLN A 74 -32.79 -20.79 6.60
CA GLN A 74 -31.46 -20.95 7.18
C GLN A 74 -30.36 -20.95 6.09
N ARG A 75 -30.55 -21.69 5.00
CA ARG A 75 -29.61 -21.69 3.86
C ARG A 75 -29.50 -20.31 3.21
N GLN A 76 -30.62 -19.59 3.07
CA GLN A 76 -30.62 -18.23 2.52
C GLN A 76 -29.94 -17.24 3.48
N LYS A 77 -30.11 -17.42 4.78
CA LYS A 77 -29.43 -16.65 5.84
C LYS A 77 -27.92 -16.87 5.81
N GLU A 78 -27.45 -18.10 5.60
CA GLU A 78 -26.03 -18.40 5.46
C GLU A 78 -25.43 -17.81 4.19
N ARG A 79 -26.11 -17.94 3.04
CA ARG A 79 -25.69 -17.32 1.77
C ARG A 79 -25.62 -15.79 1.88
N SER A 80 -26.61 -15.18 2.52
CA SER A 80 -26.61 -13.73 2.72
C SER A 80 -25.49 -13.27 3.67
N LYS A 81 -25.19 -14.03 4.73
CA LYS A 81 -24.02 -13.78 5.60
C LYS A 81 -22.71 -13.89 4.82
N ALA A 82 -22.51 -14.96 4.05
CA ALA A 82 -21.31 -15.15 3.24
C ALA A 82 -21.12 -14.01 2.21
N SER A 83 -22.21 -13.59 1.54
CA SER A 83 -22.17 -12.47 0.61
C SER A 83 -21.81 -11.14 1.30
N ARG A 84 -22.32 -10.90 2.51
CA ARG A 84 -21.93 -9.72 3.31
C ARG A 84 -20.45 -9.76 3.68
N HIS A 85 -19.95 -10.90 4.16
CA HIS A 85 -18.53 -11.09 4.47
C HIS A 85 -17.64 -10.85 3.24
N PHE A 86 -18.01 -11.40 2.09
CA PHE A 86 -17.27 -11.20 0.84
C PHE A 86 -17.18 -9.71 0.43
N ARG A 87 -18.31 -8.98 0.50
CA ARG A 87 -18.34 -7.54 0.19
C ARG A 87 -17.44 -6.73 1.14
N VAL A 88 -17.49 -7.04 2.43
CA VAL A 88 -16.63 -6.38 3.44
C VAL A 88 -15.16 -6.71 3.19
N ASN A 89 -14.81 -7.97 2.93
CA ASN A 89 -13.44 -8.36 2.59
C ASN A 89 -12.93 -7.66 1.33
N ARG A 90 -13.76 -7.55 0.29
CA ARG A 90 -13.40 -6.81 -0.93
C ARG A 90 -13.09 -5.34 -0.63
N ARG A 91 -13.91 -4.69 0.20
CA ARG A 91 -13.68 -3.29 0.64
C ARG A 91 -12.39 -3.17 1.43
N ILE A 92 -12.13 -4.07 2.38
CA ILE A 92 -10.88 -4.13 3.15
C ILE A 92 -9.68 -4.28 2.22
N LYS A 93 -9.70 -5.26 1.28
CA LYS A 93 -8.62 -5.49 0.31
C LYS A 93 -8.36 -4.22 -0.51
N LYS A 94 -9.42 -3.56 -1.00
CA LYS A 94 -9.32 -2.31 -1.78
C LYS A 94 -8.73 -1.15 -0.96
N ALA A 95 -9.19 -0.97 0.28
CA ALA A 95 -8.70 0.07 1.17
C ALA A 95 -7.23 -0.14 1.53
N LYS A 96 -6.81 -1.37 1.85
CA LYS A 96 -5.40 -1.72 2.09
C LYS A 96 -4.53 -1.42 0.87
N LEU A 97 -4.96 -1.85 -0.31
CA LEU A 97 -4.19 -1.60 -1.54
C LEU A 97 -4.04 -0.09 -1.80
N LYS A 98 -5.11 0.68 -1.63
CA LYS A 98 -5.09 2.15 -1.77
C LYS A 98 -4.13 2.79 -0.77
N TYR A 99 -4.18 2.38 0.49
CA TYR A 99 -3.27 2.87 1.53
C TYR A 99 -1.81 2.55 1.21
N ARG A 100 -1.50 1.29 0.88
CA ARG A 100 -0.14 0.85 0.53
C ARG A 100 0.44 1.67 -0.60
N PHE A 101 -0.36 1.87 -1.65
CA PHE A 101 0.04 2.69 -2.78
C PHE A 101 0.33 4.14 -2.35
N GLN A 102 -0.64 4.81 -1.71
CA GLN A 102 -0.49 6.18 -1.23
C GLN A 102 0.74 6.34 -0.32
N TYR A 103 0.93 5.38 0.60
CA TYR A 103 2.05 5.39 1.52
C TYR A 103 3.39 5.27 0.79
N VAL A 104 3.54 4.27 -0.10
CA VAL A 104 4.79 4.05 -0.84
C VAL A 104 5.10 5.24 -1.75
N THR A 105 4.12 5.73 -2.51
CA THR A 105 4.31 6.89 -3.39
C THR A 105 4.74 8.13 -2.60
N ASN A 106 4.08 8.43 -1.47
CA ASN A 106 4.44 9.57 -0.64
C ASN A 106 5.85 9.41 -0.06
N LYS A 107 6.24 8.20 0.38
CA LYS A 107 7.59 7.96 0.90
C LYS A 107 8.68 8.03 -0.15
N LEU A 108 8.42 7.54 -1.35
CA LEU A 108 9.36 7.68 -2.46
C LEU A 108 9.50 9.16 -2.83
N LEU A 109 8.40 9.92 -2.90
CA LEU A 109 8.44 11.35 -3.20
C LEU A 109 9.23 12.14 -2.14
N GLU A 110 8.92 11.94 -0.85
CA GLU A 110 9.69 12.55 0.25
C GLU A 110 11.18 12.22 0.15
N SER A 111 11.53 10.97 -0.20
CA SER A 111 12.92 10.55 -0.35
C SER A 111 13.59 11.18 -1.58
N THR A 112 12.88 11.32 -2.69
CA THR A 112 13.37 12.00 -3.90
C THR A 112 13.71 13.45 -3.58
N ASP A 113 12.81 14.19 -2.93
CA ASP A 113 13.02 15.59 -2.56
C ASP A 113 14.25 15.75 -1.64
N MET A 114 14.40 14.88 -0.64
CA MET A 114 15.56 14.89 0.25
C MET A 114 16.87 14.61 -0.48
N LEU A 115 16.90 13.59 -1.35
CA LEU A 115 18.09 13.22 -2.11
C LEU A 115 18.48 14.32 -3.11
N GLU A 116 17.51 14.93 -3.79
CA GLU A 116 17.74 16.08 -4.68
C GLU A 116 18.35 17.27 -3.92
N SER A 117 17.86 17.54 -2.71
CA SER A 117 18.44 18.58 -1.87
C SER A 117 19.90 18.27 -1.49
N VAL A 118 20.21 17.02 -1.15
CA VAL A 118 21.58 16.60 -0.82
C VAL A 118 22.50 16.72 -2.03
N HIS A 119 22.07 16.24 -3.21
CA HIS A 119 22.83 16.39 -4.44
C HIS A 119 23.07 17.86 -4.79
N SER A 120 22.06 18.72 -4.62
CA SER A 120 22.22 20.16 -4.85
C SER A 120 23.25 20.81 -3.92
N LEU A 121 23.32 20.37 -2.66
CA LEU A 121 24.33 20.83 -1.70
C LEU A 121 25.74 20.32 -2.06
N ILE A 122 25.84 19.08 -2.55
CA ILE A 122 27.10 18.53 -3.08
C ILE A 122 27.57 19.36 -4.28
N ASP A 123 26.70 19.61 -5.26
CA ASP A 123 27.01 20.43 -6.44
C ASP A 123 27.42 21.86 -6.08
N GLU A 124 26.81 22.45 -5.04
CA GLU A 124 27.23 23.74 -4.51
C GLU A 124 28.61 23.67 -3.85
N ALA A 125 28.87 22.65 -3.04
CA ALA A 125 30.16 22.45 -2.40
C ALA A 125 31.28 22.23 -3.42
N GLU A 126 31.02 21.44 -4.47
CA GLU A 126 31.95 21.20 -5.59
C GLU A 126 32.28 22.51 -6.29
N ARG A 127 31.28 23.31 -6.68
CA ARG A 127 31.50 24.63 -7.31
C ARG A 127 32.32 25.56 -6.43
N ARG A 128 32.07 25.57 -5.11
CA ARG A 128 32.85 26.36 -4.16
C ARG A 128 34.30 25.88 -4.06
N LEU A 129 34.55 24.57 -4.09
CA LEU A 129 35.91 24.01 -4.11
C LEU A 129 36.66 24.39 -5.39
N ILE A 130 36.02 24.27 -6.55
CA ILE A 130 36.60 24.70 -7.83
C ILE A 130 36.97 26.19 -7.78
N SER A 131 36.07 27.04 -7.29
CA SER A 131 36.31 28.49 -7.18
C SER A 131 37.50 28.85 -6.27
N ARG A 132 37.83 27.97 -5.31
CA ARG A 132 38.98 28.11 -4.41
C ARG A 132 40.28 27.56 -5.00
N GLY A 133 40.26 27.07 -6.24
CA GLY A 133 41.43 26.57 -6.96
C GLY A 133 41.70 25.07 -6.76
N PHE A 134 40.74 24.29 -6.26
CA PHE A 134 40.87 22.84 -6.25
C PHE A 134 40.76 22.30 -7.69
N SER A 135 41.63 21.34 -8.05
CA SER A 135 41.59 20.70 -9.36
C SER A 135 40.38 19.77 -9.47
N GLN A 136 39.83 19.66 -10.69
CA GLN A 136 38.71 18.78 -10.98
C GLN A 136 39.02 17.32 -10.61
N ASP A 137 40.25 16.87 -10.86
CA ASP A 137 40.70 15.51 -10.53
C ASP A 137 40.56 15.18 -9.04
N LYS A 138 40.82 16.14 -8.15
CA LYS A 138 40.67 15.93 -6.69
C LYS A 138 39.20 15.83 -6.28
N ILE A 139 38.34 16.57 -6.95
CA ILE A 139 36.90 16.51 -6.72
C ILE A 139 36.35 15.18 -7.22
N GLU A 140 36.83 14.69 -8.37
CA GLU A 140 36.42 13.38 -8.88
C GLU A 140 36.87 12.22 -7.98
N ILE A 141 38.06 12.32 -7.38
CA ILE A 141 38.48 11.37 -6.33
C ILE A 141 37.53 11.42 -5.13
N LEU A 142 37.11 12.61 -4.69
CA LEU A 142 36.14 12.74 -3.60
C LEU A 142 34.78 12.13 -3.95
N ARG A 143 34.27 12.36 -5.17
CA ARG A 143 33.02 11.75 -5.64
C ARG A 143 33.07 10.22 -5.59
N LYS A 144 34.21 9.63 -5.99
CA LYS A 144 34.44 8.18 -5.91
C LYS A 144 34.63 7.67 -4.49
N CYS A 145 35.24 8.45 -3.59
CA CYS A 145 35.43 8.05 -2.19
C CYS A 145 34.12 8.06 -1.38
N PHE A 146 33.15 8.86 -1.78
CA PHE A 146 31.86 9.00 -1.11
C PHE A 146 30.69 8.40 -1.89
N ASP A 147 30.97 7.64 -2.96
CA ASP A 147 29.97 6.97 -3.80
C ASP A 147 28.84 7.91 -4.28
N VAL A 148 29.18 9.17 -4.59
CA VAL A 148 28.21 10.21 -4.97
C VAL A 148 27.47 9.83 -6.26
N ASP A 149 28.17 9.20 -7.20
CA ASP A 149 27.60 8.78 -8.48
C ASP A 149 26.63 7.60 -8.31
N GLU A 150 26.89 6.68 -7.37
CA GLU A 150 25.96 5.60 -6.99
C GLU A 150 24.70 6.19 -6.33
N GLY A 151 24.86 7.21 -5.49
CA GLY A 151 23.73 7.97 -4.93
C GLY A 151 22.84 8.59 -6.01
N ALA A 152 23.44 9.14 -7.08
CA ALA A 152 22.70 9.72 -8.20
C ALA A 152 21.96 8.65 -9.02
N GLU A 153 22.54 7.46 -9.18
CA GLU A 153 21.90 6.32 -9.83
C GLU A 153 20.68 5.84 -9.02
N ILE A 154 20.80 5.73 -7.70
CA ILE A 154 19.68 5.39 -6.81
C ILE A 154 18.55 6.40 -6.95
N LEU A 155 18.86 7.70 -7.01
CA LEU A 155 17.85 8.75 -7.22
C LEU A 155 17.10 8.57 -8.54
N ASN A 156 17.81 8.27 -9.63
CA ASN A 156 17.19 8.03 -10.93
C ASN A 156 16.29 6.78 -10.91
N ASN A 157 16.75 5.70 -10.27
CA ASN A 157 15.95 4.48 -10.10
C ASN A 157 14.66 4.74 -9.32
N ILE A 158 14.72 5.55 -8.25
CA ILE A 158 13.53 5.93 -7.48
C ILE A 158 12.53 6.71 -8.36
N LYS A 159 13.01 7.64 -9.19
CA LYS A 159 12.17 8.40 -10.13
C LYS A 159 11.50 7.51 -11.17
N GLU A 160 12.24 6.55 -11.71
CA GLU A 160 11.69 5.56 -12.64
C GLU A 160 10.61 4.72 -11.98
N TRP A 161 10.86 4.22 -10.76
CA TRP A 161 9.87 3.45 -9.99
C TRP A 161 8.62 4.26 -9.67
N LEU A 162 8.77 5.55 -9.33
CA LEU A 162 7.65 6.47 -9.15
C LEU A 162 6.80 6.60 -10.42
N SER A 163 7.44 6.73 -11.59
CA SER A 163 6.73 6.80 -12.88
C SER A 163 5.94 5.51 -13.13
N ILE A 164 6.58 4.35 -12.98
CA ILE A 164 5.95 3.04 -13.16
C ILE A 164 4.78 2.85 -12.19
N LEU A 165 4.96 3.20 -10.91
CA LEU A 165 3.92 3.10 -9.89
C LEU A 165 2.70 3.97 -10.24
N LEU A 166 2.92 5.22 -10.66
CA LEU A 166 1.84 6.12 -11.06
C LEU A 166 1.11 5.62 -12.31
N GLU A 167 1.83 5.07 -13.30
CA GLU A 167 1.25 4.46 -14.50
C GLU A 167 0.43 3.20 -14.18
N LEU A 168 0.95 2.31 -13.33
CA LEU A 168 0.25 1.11 -12.88
C LEU A 168 -1.00 1.46 -12.07
N TRP A 169 -0.95 2.50 -11.25
CA TRP A 169 -2.12 2.96 -10.49
C TRP A 169 -3.16 3.61 -11.38
N ALA A 170 -2.75 4.45 -12.33
CA ALA A 170 -3.65 5.02 -13.32
C ALA A 170 -4.32 3.92 -14.17
N SER A 171 -3.57 2.86 -14.50
CA SER A 171 -4.07 1.69 -15.22
C SER A 171 -5.01 0.84 -14.36
N ASN A 172 -4.71 0.63 -13.07
CA ASN A 172 -5.59 -0.07 -12.12
C ASN A 172 -6.85 0.74 -11.78
N LEU A 173 -6.81 2.08 -11.84
CA LEU A 173 -8.01 2.92 -11.74
C LEU A 173 -8.90 2.77 -12.96
N LYS A 174 -8.30 2.67 -14.17
CA LYS A 174 -9.02 2.38 -15.42
C LYS A 174 -9.57 0.96 -15.46
N GLN A 175 -8.82 -0.03 -14.96
CA GLN A 175 -9.25 -1.42 -14.81
C GLN A 175 -10.11 -1.66 -13.58
N GLY A 176 -10.25 -0.68 -12.67
CA GLY A 176 -11.26 -0.67 -11.61
C GLY A 176 -12.71 -0.59 -12.12
N LEU A 177 -12.89 -0.55 -13.45
CA LEU A 177 -14.13 -0.80 -14.19
C LEU A 177 -14.24 -2.23 -14.76
N ASN A 178 -13.17 -3.04 -14.76
CA ASN A 178 -13.13 -4.41 -15.26
C ASN A 178 -12.58 -5.38 -14.18
N ASP A 179 -13.50 -5.97 -13.45
CA ASP A 179 -13.35 -6.88 -12.31
C ASP A 179 -12.69 -8.25 -12.63
N GLU A 180 -11.60 -8.35 -13.38
CA GLU A 180 -11.02 -9.67 -13.78
C GLU A 180 -9.91 -10.20 -12.86
N ALA A 181 -9.18 -9.35 -12.16
CA ALA A 181 -8.06 -9.80 -11.31
C ALA A 181 -8.51 -10.43 -9.97
N ILE A 182 -9.71 -10.11 -9.49
CA ILE A 182 -10.30 -10.70 -8.27
C ILE A 182 -10.88 -12.10 -8.57
N ILE A 183 -11.20 -12.41 -9.84
CA ILE A 183 -11.81 -13.68 -10.25
C ILE A 183 -10.83 -14.86 -10.19
N LYS A 184 -9.52 -14.64 -10.36
CA LYS A 184 -8.54 -15.74 -10.36
C LYS A 184 -8.26 -16.33 -8.99
N GLU A 185 -8.27 -15.52 -7.92
CA GLU A 185 -8.23 -16.01 -6.53
C GLU A 185 -9.59 -16.69 -6.16
N GLU A 186 -10.67 -16.28 -6.84
CA GLU A 186 -12.03 -16.78 -6.68
C GLU A 186 -12.26 -18.19 -7.26
N GLU A 187 -11.54 -18.62 -8.30
CA GLU A 187 -11.63 -19.99 -8.82
C GLU A 187 -10.95 -21.01 -7.90
N GLU A 188 -9.88 -20.63 -7.19
CA GLU A 188 -9.24 -21.47 -6.18
C GLU A 188 -10.07 -21.58 -4.89
N GLU A 189 -10.68 -20.48 -4.43
CA GLU A 189 -11.61 -20.52 -3.29
C GLU A 189 -12.92 -21.26 -3.63
N LYS A 190 -13.49 -21.08 -4.82
CA LYS A 190 -14.65 -21.87 -5.29
C LYS A 190 -14.31 -23.36 -5.39
N SER A 191 -13.10 -23.70 -5.83
CA SER A 191 -12.58 -25.08 -5.85
C SER A 191 -12.48 -25.67 -4.43
N CYS A 192 -12.07 -24.87 -3.44
CA CYS A 192 -12.01 -25.29 -2.04
C CYS A 192 -13.40 -25.53 -1.45
N VAL A 193 -14.36 -24.63 -1.74
CA VAL A 193 -15.75 -24.75 -1.30
C VAL A 193 -16.44 -25.95 -1.95
N ILE A 194 -16.28 -26.17 -3.26
CA ILE A 194 -16.88 -27.32 -3.98
C ILE A 194 -16.29 -28.66 -3.49
N LYS A 195 -14.99 -28.73 -3.18
CA LYS A 195 -14.34 -29.93 -2.62
C LYS A 195 -14.84 -30.27 -1.21
N SER A 196 -15.16 -29.26 -0.40
CA SER A 196 -15.77 -29.49 0.93
C SER A 196 -17.21 -30.02 0.85
N TYR A 197 -17.96 -29.69 -0.21
CA TYR A 197 -19.33 -30.20 -0.42
C TYR A 197 -19.39 -31.65 -0.94
N THR A 198 -18.38 -32.13 -1.67
CA THR A 198 -18.36 -33.52 -2.20
C THR A 198 -17.89 -34.56 -1.18
N GLN A 199 -17.19 -34.15 -0.12
CA GLN A 199 -16.79 -35.04 0.99
C GLN A 199 -17.90 -35.25 2.03
N LEU A 200 -18.88 -34.34 2.12
CA LEU A 200 -20.04 -34.45 3.04
C LEU A 200 -21.24 -35.17 2.43
N ALA A 201 -21.17 -35.56 1.16
CA ALA A 201 -22.24 -36.24 0.42
C ALA A 201 -21.98 -37.75 0.17
N LYS A 202 -21.02 -38.35 0.88
CA LYS A 202 -20.80 -39.79 0.99
C LYS A 202 -21.00 -40.23 2.43
#